data_AF-A0A8S4RW91-F1
#
_entry.id   AF-A0A8S4RW91-F1
#
_cell.length_a   1.000
_cell.length_b   1.000
_cell.length_c   1.000
_cell.angle_alpha   90.00
_cell.angle_beta   90.00
_cell.angle_gamma   90.00
#
_symmetry.space_group_name_H-M   'P 1'
#
loop_
_entity.id
_entity.type
_entity.pdbx_description
1 polymer ?
#
loop_
_entity_poly.entity_id
_entity_poly.type
_entity_poly.pdbx_seq_one_letter_code
_entity_poly.pdbx_strand_id
1 'polypeptide(L)'
;MACNENVVKNMANEISRNCLSENVIVDPEFVIYLIDLLLLNPKYGKLFTKTICRSNLEFFVKECVTMLTGSETSINTLKLQYTMLTNYEKLPTLVERHQESIEQCLRPLLSEILDDDPELEDEQAYKKLFRKISIYIILSSGLGNPGSIVTLKEGMAALESVFSLDDLKVFVTLPRSEKIPQLNELMQITSGVRLFNRDCKKGGEGIPDLPFNIIDAGKACMASLSHSLIAAMQRVNSLTTAIADTITIKEDEGIVGVDVPPNSGLTEKDYNQIFELLAFNRQYEVYIRKLLADVETMEQNGAQDVERIKMVLEETHTAVKYKAAVPVATVFVSHYCALSLNLGVRTCQ
;
A
#
# COMPACT_ATOMS: atom_id res chain seq x y z
N MET A 1 27.98 13.23 10.68
CA MET A 1 27.03 14.10 11.42
C MET A 1 26.86 13.47 12.79
N ALA A 2 27.52 13.96 13.85
CA ALA A 2 27.23 15.15 14.65
C ALA A 2 26.01 15.03 15.61
N CYS A 3 25.57 13.80 15.92
CA CYS A 3 24.99 13.40 17.22
C CYS A 3 24.84 11.87 17.22
N ASN A 4 24.96 11.20 18.38
CA ASN A 4 24.72 9.74 18.47
C ASN A 4 23.21 9.47 18.35
N GLU A 5 22.80 8.41 17.67
CA GLU A 5 21.39 8.01 17.49
C GLU A 5 20.63 7.93 18.82
N ASN A 6 21.29 7.45 19.88
CA ASN A 6 20.73 7.41 21.23
C ASN A 6 20.50 8.81 21.82
N VAL A 7 21.33 9.79 21.45
CA VAL A 7 21.17 11.19 21.89
C VAL A 7 19.98 11.83 21.19
N VAL A 8 19.82 11.59 19.87
CA VAL A 8 18.67 12.09 19.11
C VAL A 8 17.35 11.51 19.66
N LYS A 9 17.30 10.20 19.95
CA LYS A 9 16.12 9.57 20.56
C LYS A 9 15.80 10.13 21.94
N ASN A 10 16.81 10.40 22.77
CA ASN A 10 16.59 11.03 24.08
C ASN A 10 16.06 12.46 23.94
N MET A 11 16.62 13.24 23.02
CA MET A 11 16.15 14.60 22.72
C MET A 11 14.70 14.59 22.20
N ALA A 12 14.37 13.67 21.30
CA ALA A 12 13.01 13.53 20.78
C ALA A 12 12.00 13.23 21.91
N ASN A 13 12.34 12.30 22.81
CA ASN A 13 11.50 12.00 23.98
C ASN A 13 11.32 13.21 24.91
N GLU A 14 12.37 14.01 25.13
CA GLU A 14 12.30 15.22 25.95
C GLU A 14 11.42 16.29 25.30
N ILE A 15 11.61 16.55 24.00
CA ILE A 15 10.80 17.49 23.21
C ILE A 15 9.32 17.06 23.22
N SER A 16 9.02 15.79 22.95
CA SER A 16 7.64 15.30 22.95
C SER A 16 6.94 15.45 24.30
N ARG A 17 7.66 15.23 25.42
CA ARG A 17 7.11 15.46 26.76
C ARG A 17 6.84 16.95 27.02
N ASN A 18 7.73 17.82 26.58
CA ASN A 18 7.57 19.26 26.74
C ASN A 18 6.41 19.79 25.88
N CYS A 19 6.25 19.33 24.64
CA CYS A 19 5.08 19.64 23.81
C CYS A 19 3.77 19.16 24.46
N LEU A 20 3.77 17.96 25.06
CA LEU A 20 2.60 17.43 25.78
C LEU A 20 2.22 18.32 26.96
N SER A 21 3.19 18.92 27.65
CA SER A 21 2.92 19.88 28.74
C SER A 21 2.23 21.17 28.26
N GLU A 22 2.36 21.50 26.97
CA GLU A 22 1.65 22.60 26.30
C GLU A 22 0.35 22.12 25.58
N ASN A 23 -0.12 20.89 25.85
CA ASN A 23 -1.27 20.23 25.22
C ASN A 23 -1.13 19.95 23.70
N VAL A 24 0.10 19.83 23.20
CA VAL A 24 0.37 19.45 21.81
C VAL A 24 0.97 18.06 21.74
N ILE A 25 0.21 17.12 21.15
CA ILE A 25 0.67 15.75 20.93
C ILE A 25 1.45 15.70 19.62
N VAL A 26 2.70 15.22 19.69
CA VAL A 26 3.59 15.06 18.55
C VAL A 26 4.08 13.62 18.43
N ASP A 27 4.17 13.12 17.21
CA ASP A 27 4.77 11.82 16.91
C ASP A 27 6.29 11.88 17.17
N PRO A 28 6.85 11.03 18.05
CA PRO A 28 8.29 11.00 18.32
C PRO A 28 9.14 10.77 17.06
N GLU A 29 8.66 9.98 16.09
CA GLU A 29 9.38 9.71 14.85
C GLU A 29 9.44 10.97 13.96
N PHE A 30 8.36 11.76 13.92
CA PHE A 30 8.39 13.09 13.30
C PHE A 30 9.38 14.03 13.99
N VAL A 31 9.49 13.98 15.32
CA VAL A 31 10.45 14.81 16.06
C VAL A 31 11.89 14.41 15.72
N ILE A 32 12.19 13.12 15.58
CA ILE A 32 13.51 12.63 15.12
C ILE A 32 13.81 13.22 13.73
N TYR A 33 12.87 13.10 12.78
CA TYR A 33 12.99 13.68 11.45
C TYR A 33 13.26 15.20 11.49
N LEU A 34 12.54 15.94 12.34
CA LEU A 34 12.75 17.38 12.51
C LEU A 34 14.15 17.70 13.06
N ILE A 35 14.62 16.95 14.06
CA ILE A 35 15.97 17.13 14.64
C ILE A 35 17.02 16.93 13.55
N ASP A 36 16.92 15.85 12.78
CA ASP A 36 17.88 15.54 11.72
C ASP A 36 17.95 16.65 10.67
N LEU A 37 16.81 17.22 10.26
CA LEU A 37 16.77 18.38 9.36
C LEU A 37 17.40 19.63 9.98
N LEU A 38 17.06 19.95 11.23
CA LEU A 38 17.58 21.14 11.90
C LEU A 38 19.10 21.05 12.13
N LEU A 39 19.65 19.85 12.34
CA LEU A 39 21.08 19.65 12.47
C LEU A 39 21.85 19.94 11.17
N LEU A 40 21.19 19.91 9.99
CA LEU A 40 21.78 20.36 8.72
C LEU A 40 21.88 21.89 8.64
N ASN A 41 21.04 22.62 9.36
CA ASN A 41 21.06 24.08 9.36
C ASN A 41 22.31 24.58 10.14
N PRO A 42 23.19 25.41 9.54
CA PRO A 42 24.38 25.92 10.22
C PRO A 42 24.10 26.66 11.53
N LYS A 43 22.90 27.24 11.72
CA LYS A 43 22.47 27.88 12.97
C LYS A 43 22.47 26.88 14.13
N TYR A 44 22.00 25.66 13.89
CA TYR A 44 21.83 24.63 14.92
C TYR A 44 22.94 23.58 14.88
N GLY A 45 23.35 23.10 13.69
CA GLY A 45 24.39 22.09 13.54
C GLY A 45 25.76 22.49 14.12
N LYS A 46 26.11 23.78 14.08
CA LYS A 46 27.34 24.31 14.71
C LYS A 46 27.37 24.13 16.22
N LEU A 47 26.19 24.07 16.88
CA LEU A 47 26.07 23.87 18.33
C LEU A 47 26.55 22.48 18.77
N PHE A 48 26.59 21.52 17.85
CA PHE A 48 26.90 20.11 18.11
C PHE A 48 28.21 19.62 17.43
N THR A 49 28.98 20.51 16.79
CA THR A 49 30.16 20.12 16.00
C THR A 49 31.42 19.83 16.83
N LYS A 50 31.58 20.40 18.04
CA LYS A 50 32.81 20.28 18.85
C LYS A 50 32.61 19.53 20.17
N THR A 51 31.57 19.84 20.94
CA THR A 51 31.19 19.13 22.17
C THR A 51 29.71 19.42 22.49
N ILE A 52 28.94 18.44 22.95
CA ILE A 52 27.56 18.65 23.40
C ILE A 52 27.60 19.37 24.77
N CYS A 53 27.25 20.65 24.79
CA CYS A 53 27.09 21.41 26.03
C CYS A 53 25.61 21.37 26.46
N ARG A 54 25.35 21.22 27.76
CA ARG A 54 24.00 21.16 28.32
C ARG A 54 23.17 22.41 27.98
N SER A 55 23.77 23.60 28.02
CA SER A 55 23.09 24.85 27.67
C SER A 55 22.68 24.91 26.19
N ASN A 56 23.53 24.40 25.29
CA ASN A 56 23.21 24.33 23.86
C ASN A 56 22.06 23.34 23.58
N LEU A 57 22.03 22.23 24.33
CA LEU A 57 20.96 21.24 24.24
C LEU A 57 19.64 21.81 24.77
N GLU A 58 19.64 22.45 25.94
CA GLU A 58 18.44 23.10 26.50
C GLU A 58 17.90 24.19 25.57
N PHE A 59 18.79 24.99 24.96
CA PHE A 59 18.40 25.99 23.96
C PHE A 59 17.76 25.33 22.72
N PHE A 60 18.38 24.28 22.17
CA PHE A 60 17.86 23.59 21.00
C PHE A 60 16.51 22.91 21.27
N VAL A 61 16.36 22.24 22.41
CA VAL A 61 15.09 21.63 22.85
C VAL A 61 14.00 22.70 22.93
N LYS A 62 14.29 23.85 23.54
CA LYS A 62 13.33 24.95 23.65
C LYS A 62 12.91 25.51 22.28
N GLU A 63 13.85 25.66 21.35
CA GLU A 63 13.54 26.10 19.98
C GLU A 63 12.63 25.09 19.27
N CYS A 64 12.94 23.79 19.36
CA CYS A 64 12.10 22.73 18.78
C CYS A 64 10.69 22.71 19.38
N VAL A 65 10.56 22.82 20.70
CA VAL A 65 9.24 22.90 21.37
C VAL A 65 8.48 24.12 20.87
N THR A 66 9.11 25.30 20.83
CA THR A 66 8.49 26.54 20.34
C THR A 66 7.98 26.40 18.91
N MET A 67 8.77 25.78 18.02
CA MET A 67 8.35 25.50 16.64
C MET A 67 7.16 24.54 16.59
N LEU A 68 7.20 23.45 17.36
CA LEU A 68 6.19 22.40 17.35
C LEU A 68 4.87 22.82 17.99
N THR A 69 4.91 23.68 19.01
CA THR A 69 3.72 24.23 19.67
C THR A 69 3.22 25.49 18.98
N GLY A 70 4.07 26.13 18.18
CA GLY A 70 3.69 27.16 17.22
C GLY A 70 2.77 26.61 16.12
N SER A 71 1.85 27.45 15.65
CA SER A 71 0.98 27.17 14.49
C SER A 71 1.62 27.61 13.16
N GLU A 72 2.95 27.60 13.08
CA GLU A 72 3.69 28.07 11.90
C GLU A 72 3.47 27.16 10.68
N THR A 73 3.34 27.78 9.51
CA THR A 73 3.09 27.07 8.25
C THR A 73 4.31 26.26 7.81
N SER A 74 5.51 26.73 8.16
CA SER A 74 6.78 26.03 7.97
C SER A 74 6.75 24.61 8.57
N ILE A 75 6.27 24.44 9.80
CA ILE A 75 6.16 23.14 10.47
C ILE A 75 5.09 22.27 9.84
N ASN A 76 3.96 22.84 9.43
CA ASN A 76 2.95 22.09 8.68
C ASN A 76 3.48 21.58 7.34
N THR A 77 4.37 22.34 6.70
CA THR A 77 5.07 21.91 5.48
C THR A 77 5.98 20.73 5.76
N LEU A 78 6.75 20.77 6.84
CA LEU A 78 7.59 19.63 7.25
C LEU A 78 6.77 18.40 7.61
N LYS A 79 5.62 18.57 8.30
CA LYS A 79 4.69 17.48 8.60
C LYS A 79 4.14 16.84 7.32
N LEU A 80 3.78 17.66 6.33
CA LEU A 80 3.32 17.18 5.02
C LEU A 80 4.42 16.37 4.31
N GLN A 81 5.65 16.87 4.30
CA GLN A 81 6.80 16.15 3.73
C GLN A 81 7.06 14.82 4.42
N TYR A 82 7.07 14.82 5.76
CA TYR A 82 7.24 13.61 6.56
C TYR A 82 6.14 12.59 6.29
N THR A 83 4.87 13.02 6.30
CA THR A 83 3.72 12.16 5.99
C THR A 83 3.87 11.50 4.62
N MET A 84 4.30 12.27 3.61
CA MET A 84 4.58 11.70 2.30
C MET A 84 5.78 10.76 2.35
N LEU A 85 6.87 11.08 3.04
CA LEU A 85 8.04 10.22 3.12
C LEU A 85 7.74 8.86 3.78
N THR A 86 6.93 8.84 4.84
CA THR A 86 6.65 7.62 5.61
C THR A 86 5.51 6.79 5.04
N ASN A 87 4.48 7.44 4.49
CA ASN A 87 3.25 6.75 4.09
C ASN A 87 3.15 6.53 2.59
N TYR A 88 3.95 7.27 1.79
CA TYR A 88 3.99 7.04 0.35
C TYR A 88 4.95 5.88 0.06
N GLU A 89 4.35 4.74 -0.23
CA GLU A 89 5.08 3.60 -0.79
C GLU A 89 4.70 3.37 -2.24
N LYS A 90 5.64 2.80 -3.00
CA LYS A 90 5.33 2.39 -4.37
C LYS A 90 4.45 1.15 -4.32
N LEU A 91 3.48 1.09 -5.23
CA LEU A 91 2.55 -0.02 -5.36
C LEU A 91 3.24 -1.42 -5.36
N PRO A 92 4.36 -1.65 -6.08
CA PRO A 92 5.00 -2.98 -6.06
C PRO A 92 5.46 -3.42 -4.67
N THR A 93 5.99 -2.49 -3.86
CA THR A 93 6.45 -2.80 -2.50
C THR A 93 5.28 -3.11 -1.57
N LEU A 94 4.14 -2.43 -1.76
CA LEU A 94 2.93 -2.72 -1.00
C LEU A 94 2.38 -4.12 -1.33
N VAL A 95 2.38 -4.48 -2.62
CA VAL A 95 1.96 -5.80 -3.12
C VAL A 95 2.88 -6.90 -2.56
N GLU A 96 4.20 -6.75 -2.67
CA GLU A 96 5.18 -7.72 -2.14
C GLU A 96 4.99 -7.96 -0.64
N ARG A 97 4.86 -6.89 0.16
CA ARG A 97 4.64 -7.02 1.62
C ARG A 97 3.32 -7.72 1.94
N HIS A 98 2.26 -7.43 1.18
CA HIS A 98 0.98 -8.09 1.36
C HIS A 98 1.08 -9.60 1.10
N GLN A 99 1.75 -9.98 0.01
CA GLN A 99 1.99 -11.38 -0.34
C GLN A 99 2.83 -12.10 0.72
N GLU A 100 3.92 -11.49 1.19
CA GLU A 100 4.74 -12.04 2.27
C GLU A 100 3.93 -12.26 3.55
N SER A 101 3.03 -11.33 3.90
CA SER A 101 2.15 -11.45 5.07
C SER A 101 1.18 -12.62 4.94
N ILE A 102 0.58 -12.81 3.75
CA ILE A 102 -0.28 -13.98 3.46
C ILE A 102 0.52 -15.28 3.58
N GLU A 103 1.71 -15.33 2.98
CA GLU A 103 2.57 -16.51 3.03
C GLU A 103 2.97 -16.87 4.47
N GLN A 104 3.35 -15.87 5.28
CA GLN A 104 3.67 -16.07 6.70
C GLN A 104 2.47 -16.61 7.47
N CYS A 105 1.27 -16.06 7.24
CA CYS A 105 0.04 -16.53 7.88
C CYS A 105 -0.33 -17.98 7.49
N LEU A 106 -0.11 -18.37 6.24
CA LEU A 106 -0.47 -19.69 5.73
C LEU A 106 0.60 -20.76 5.95
N ARG A 107 1.82 -20.37 6.31
CA ARG A 107 2.95 -21.28 6.52
C ARG A 107 2.65 -22.44 7.50
N PRO A 108 1.96 -22.24 8.64
CA PRO A 108 1.62 -23.35 9.55
C PRO A 108 0.72 -24.39 8.86
N LEU A 109 -0.35 -23.93 8.21
CA LEU A 109 -1.28 -24.81 7.48
C LEU A 109 -0.58 -25.53 6.32
N LEU A 110 0.30 -24.84 5.60
CA LEU A 110 1.10 -25.46 4.55
C LEU A 110 1.99 -26.56 5.13
N SER A 111 2.67 -26.35 6.26
CA SER A 111 3.49 -27.40 6.86
C SER A 111 2.63 -28.60 7.28
N GLU A 112 1.47 -28.37 7.91
CA GLU A 112 0.56 -29.46 8.25
C GLU A 112 0.14 -30.31 7.06
N ILE A 113 -0.15 -29.68 5.90
CA ILE A 113 -0.51 -30.40 4.67
C ILE A 113 0.67 -31.20 4.12
N LEU A 114 1.88 -30.63 4.16
CA LEU A 114 3.07 -31.28 3.62
C LEU A 114 3.56 -32.45 4.48
N ASP A 115 3.35 -32.36 5.79
CA ASP A 115 3.81 -33.31 6.79
C ASP A 115 2.73 -34.36 7.16
N ASP A 116 1.49 -34.20 6.71
CA ASP A 116 0.42 -35.20 6.90
C ASP A 116 0.73 -36.48 6.09
N ASP A 117 0.79 -37.62 6.79
CA ASP A 117 1.02 -38.96 6.24
C ASP A 117 -0.01 -39.96 6.81
N PRO A 118 -1.28 -39.89 6.35
CA PRO A 118 -2.35 -40.77 6.81
C PRO A 118 -2.14 -42.23 6.38
N GLU A 119 -2.43 -43.16 7.29
CA GLU A 119 -2.45 -44.60 6.99
C GLU A 119 -3.42 -44.90 5.83
N LEU A 120 -3.03 -45.83 4.94
CA LEU A 120 -3.79 -46.14 3.71
C LEU A 120 -5.26 -46.55 3.95
N GLU A 121 -5.56 -47.12 5.11
CA GLU A 121 -6.90 -47.58 5.49
C GLU A 121 -7.75 -46.49 6.16
N ASP A 122 -7.16 -45.37 6.59
CA ASP A 122 -7.86 -44.28 7.28
C ASP A 122 -8.47 -43.28 6.28
N GLU A 123 -9.61 -43.67 5.69
CA GLU A 123 -10.37 -42.78 4.80
C GLU A 123 -10.80 -41.46 5.46
N GLN A 124 -10.96 -41.43 6.79
CA GLN A 124 -11.36 -40.20 7.49
C GLN A 124 -10.20 -39.20 7.54
N ALA A 125 -8.98 -39.68 7.74
CA ALA A 125 -7.78 -38.84 7.69
C ALA A 125 -7.56 -38.26 6.29
N TYR A 126 -7.72 -39.05 5.22
CA TYR A 126 -7.68 -38.53 3.84
C TYR A 126 -8.71 -37.44 3.58
N LYS A 127 -9.96 -37.62 4.04
CA LYS A 127 -11.02 -36.58 3.91
C LYS A 127 -10.67 -35.30 4.68
N LYS A 128 -10.01 -35.41 5.84
CA LYS A 128 -9.54 -34.25 6.60
C LYS A 128 -8.41 -33.52 5.87
N LEU A 129 -7.43 -34.24 5.33
CA LEU A 129 -6.34 -33.66 4.55
C LEU A 129 -6.86 -32.97 3.28
N PHE A 130 -7.77 -33.61 2.54
CA PHE A 130 -8.44 -33.01 1.39
C PHE A 130 -9.13 -31.68 1.73
N ARG A 131 -9.83 -31.65 2.88
CA ARG A 131 -10.44 -30.42 3.39
C ARG A 131 -9.39 -29.36 3.75
N LYS A 132 -8.27 -29.73 4.38
CA LYS A 132 -7.16 -28.78 4.66
C LYS A 132 -6.60 -28.17 3.38
N ILE A 133 -6.37 -28.98 2.34
CA ILE A 133 -5.90 -28.52 1.03
C ILE A 133 -6.90 -27.52 0.43
N SER A 134 -8.19 -27.84 0.46
CA SER A 134 -9.22 -26.92 -0.02
C SER A 134 -9.23 -25.58 0.75
N ILE A 135 -9.11 -25.62 2.08
CA ILE A 135 -8.99 -24.41 2.91
C ILE A 135 -7.75 -23.59 2.53
N TYR A 136 -6.60 -24.24 2.38
CA TYR A 136 -5.36 -23.58 1.94
C TYR A 136 -5.53 -22.90 0.58
N ILE A 137 -6.15 -23.57 -0.39
CA ILE A 137 -6.42 -23.01 -1.73
C ILE A 137 -7.34 -21.80 -1.65
N ILE A 138 -8.44 -21.87 -0.87
CA ILE A 138 -9.37 -20.73 -0.73
C ILE A 138 -8.66 -19.52 -0.11
N LEU A 139 -7.87 -19.73 0.93
CA LEU A 139 -7.16 -18.63 1.61
C LEU A 139 -6.02 -18.07 0.76
N SER A 140 -5.20 -18.93 0.15
CA SER A 140 -4.07 -18.52 -0.68
C SER A 140 -4.49 -17.82 -1.96
N SER A 141 -5.70 -18.09 -2.46
CA SER A 141 -6.24 -17.44 -3.66
C SER A 141 -7.02 -16.15 -3.38
N GLY A 142 -7.39 -15.88 -2.12
CA GLY A 142 -8.25 -14.75 -1.76
C GLY A 142 -9.70 -14.85 -2.26
N LEU A 143 -10.11 -15.98 -2.82
CA LEU A 143 -11.44 -16.16 -3.44
C LEU A 143 -12.53 -16.55 -2.42
N GLY A 144 -12.58 -15.86 -1.29
CA GLY A 144 -13.63 -15.99 -0.27
C GLY A 144 -13.15 -16.52 1.07
N ASN A 145 -14.11 -16.76 1.97
CA ASN A 145 -13.85 -17.16 3.36
C ASN A 145 -14.18 -18.65 3.59
N PRO A 146 -13.20 -19.51 3.95
CA PRO A 146 -13.44 -20.93 4.22
C PRO A 146 -14.29 -21.19 5.47
N GLY A 147 -14.52 -20.18 6.32
CA GLY A 147 -15.48 -20.25 7.43
C GLY A 147 -16.95 -20.30 6.97
N SER A 148 -17.25 -19.86 5.74
CA SER A 148 -18.57 -20.06 5.15
C SER A 148 -18.71 -21.49 4.63
N ILE A 149 -19.79 -22.16 5.05
CA ILE A 149 -20.09 -23.54 4.64
C ILE A 149 -20.26 -23.63 3.12
N VAL A 150 -20.85 -22.61 2.48
CA VAL A 150 -21.08 -22.62 1.03
C VAL A 150 -19.76 -22.49 0.29
N THR A 151 -18.95 -21.48 0.64
CA THR A 151 -17.63 -21.25 0.03
C THR A 151 -16.72 -22.47 0.16
N LEU A 152 -16.70 -23.12 1.33
CA LEU A 152 -15.92 -24.34 1.54
C LEU A 152 -16.43 -25.51 0.69
N LYS A 153 -17.75 -25.72 0.60
CA LYS A 153 -18.33 -26.77 -0.25
C LYS A 153 -18.02 -26.55 -1.73
N GLU A 154 -18.14 -25.31 -2.20
CA GLU A 154 -17.78 -24.95 -3.59
C GLU A 154 -16.29 -25.17 -3.85
N GLY A 155 -15.42 -24.78 -2.90
CA GLY A 155 -13.98 -25.01 -3.02
C GLY A 155 -13.59 -26.47 -3.02
N MET A 156 -14.27 -27.30 -2.22
CA MET A 156 -14.06 -28.76 -2.21
C MET A 156 -14.53 -29.38 -3.52
N ALA A 157 -15.71 -29.01 -4.03
CA ALA A 157 -16.23 -29.51 -5.30
C ALA A 157 -15.36 -29.09 -6.50
N ALA A 158 -14.82 -27.87 -6.47
CA ALA A 158 -13.89 -27.40 -7.50
C ALA A 158 -12.58 -28.19 -7.46
N LEU A 159 -12.02 -28.45 -6.26
CA LEU A 159 -10.83 -29.28 -6.11
C LEU A 159 -11.09 -30.71 -6.59
N GLU A 160 -12.20 -31.32 -6.18
CA GLU A 160 -12.58 -32.69 -6.55
C GLU A 160 -12.76 -32.88 -8.06
N SER A 161 -13.14 -31.82 -8.78
CA SER A 161 -13.26 -31.85 -10.25
C SER A 161 -11.93 -31.99 -11.00
N VAL A 162 -10.80 -31.69 -10.34
CA VAL A 162 -9.45 -31.71 -10.93
C VAL A 162 -8.44 -32.57 -10.17
N PHE A 163 -8.79 -32.96 -8.95
CA PHE A 163 -7.94 -33.70 -8.03
C PHE A 163 -8.81 -34.55 -7.12
N SER A 164 -8.81 -35.85 -7.36
CA SER A 164 -9.63 -36.82 -6.64
C SER A 164 -8.98 -37.27 -5.32
N LEU A 165 -9.74 -38.02 -4.50
CA LEU A 165 -9.18 -38.66 -3.31
C LEU A 165 -8.12 -39.74 -3.66
N ASP A 166 -8.17 -40.33 -4.86
CA ASP A 166 -7.14 -41.27 -5.30
C ASP A 166 -5.85 -40.54 -5.71
N ASP A 167 -5.97 -39.35 -6.33
CA ASP A 167 -4.82 -38.48 -6.57
C ASP A 167 -4.17 -38.01 -5.27
N LEU A 168 -4.97 -37.80 -4.22
CA LEU A 168 -4.47 -37.47 -2.88
C LEU A 168 -3.62 -38.59 -2.28
N LYS A 169 -3.97 -39.86 -2.48
CA LYS A 169 -3.14 -41.00 -2.03
C LYS A 169 -1.76 -40.96 -2.70
N VAL A 170 -1.71 -40.62 -3.98
CA VAL A 170 -0.43 -40.45 -4.70
C VAL A 170 0.32 -39.23 -4.16
N PHE A 171 -0.35 -38.09 -3.99
CA PHE A 171 0.23 -36.85 -3.46
C PHE A 171 0.95 -37.06 -2.12
N VAL A 172 0.37 -37.82 -1.19
CA VAL A 172 0.96 -38.08 0.14
C VAL A 172 2.33 -38.77 0.02
N THR A 173 2.50 -39.65 -0.98
CA THR A 173 3.76 -40.38 -1.22
C THR A 173 4.88 -39.53 -1.81
N LEU A 174 4.57 -38.33 -2.30
CA LEU A 174 5.56 -37.47 -2.94
C LEU A 174 6.50 -36.81 -1.93
N PRO A 175 7.75 -36.52 -2.32
CA PRO A 175 8.64 -35.74 -1.46
C PRO A 175 8.12 -34.30 -1.31
N ARG A 176 8.47 -33.67 -0.18
CA ARG A 176 8.05 -32.29 0.14
C ARG A 176 8.37 -31.28 -0.97
N SER A 177 9.49 -31.45 -1.67
CA SER A 177 9.91 -30.60 -2.79
C SER A 177 8.98 -30.68 -4.01
N GLU A 178 8.26 -31.78 -4.18
CA GLU A 178 7.29 -31.99 -5.28
C GLU A 178 5.86 -31.64 -4.85
N LYS A 179 5.51 -31.84 -3.58
CA LYS A 179 4.21 -31.46 -3.01
C LYS A 179 3.94 -29.95 -3.13
N ILE A 180 4.95 -29.10 -2.91
CA ILE A 180 4.81 -27.62 -2.97
C ILE A 180 4.40 -27.14 -4.36
N PRO A 181 5.14 -27.43 -5.45
CA PRO A 181 4.74 -27.00 -6.79
C PRO A 181 3.39 -27.59 -7.20
N GLN A 182 3.08 -28.83 -6.82
CA GLN A 182 1.77 -29.42 -7.10
C GLN A 182 0.63 -28.70 -6.37
N LEU A 183 0.80 -28.31 -5.10
CA LEU A 183 -0.20 -27.49 -4.38
C LEU A 183 -0.40 -26.12 -5.04
N ASN A 184 0.66 -25.50 -5.55
CA ASN A 184 0.55 -24.22 -6.27
C ASN A 184 -0.22 -24.39 -7.59
N GLU A 185 0.02 -25.47 -8.32
CA GLU A 185 -0.73 -25.78 -9.54
C GLU A 185 -2.21 -26.05 -9.23
N LEU A 186 -2.50 -26.88 -8.21
CA LEU A 186 -3.86 -27.15 -7.75
C LEU A 186 -4.58 -25.86 -7.32
N MET A 187 -3.86 -24.95 -6.66
CA MET A 187 -4.40 -23.64 -6.28
C MET A 187 -4.82 -22.84 -7.51
N GLN A 188 -3.96 -22.73 -8.52
CA GLN A 188 -4.26 -21.97 -9.75
C GLN A 188 -5.46 -22.57 -10.50
N ILE A 189 -5.45 -23.88 -10.70
CA ILE A 189 -6.49 -24.59 -11.44
C ILE A 189 -7.83 -24.50 -10.70
N THR A 190 -7.85 -24.83 -9.41
CA THR A 190 -9.07 -24.81 -8.59
C THR A 190 -9.65 -23.40 -8.51
N SER A 191 -8.79 -22.38 -8.39
CA SER A 191 -9.21 -20.97 -8.41
C SER A 191 -9.89 -20.60 -9.72
N GLY A 192 -9.31 -20.98 -10.86
CA GLY A 192 -9.91 -20.76 -12.17
C GLY A 192 -11.27 -21.45 -12.33
N VAL A 193 -11.42 -22.69 -11.87
CA VAL A 193 -12.72 -23.41 -11.88
C VAL A 193 -13.77 -22.64 -11.08
N ARG A 194 -13.41 -22.14 -9.90
CA ARG A 194 -14.33 -21.35 -9.07
C ARG A 194 -14.75 -20.04 -9.74
N LEU A 195 -13.80 -19.35 -10.39
CA LEU A 195 -14.07 -18.13 -11.15
C LEU A 195 -15.00 -18.37 -12.35
N PHE A 196 -14.80 -19.47 -13.07
CA PHE A 196 -15.68 -19.85 -14.16
C PHE A 196 -17.07 -20.28 -13.69
N ASN A 197 -17.16 -21.00 -12.56
CA ASN A 197 -18.45 -21.34 -11.96
C ASN A 197 -19.21 -20.10 -11.49
N ARG A 198 -18.50 -19.07 -10.99
CA ARG A 198 -19.07 -17.75 -10.68
C ARG A 198 -19.65 -17.10 -11.93
N ASP A 199 -18.89 -17.06 -13.02
CA ASP A 199 -19.33 -16.45 -14.28
C ASP A 199 -20.54 -17.19 -14.88
N CYS A 200 -20.57 -18.52 -14.76
CA CYS A 200 -21.72 -19.37 -15.12
C CYS A 200 -22.94 -19.21 -14.19
N LYS A 201 -22.84 -18.42 -13.10
CA LYS A 201 -23.86 -18.30 -12.04
C LYS A 201 -24.23 -19.63 -11.39
N LYS A 202 -23.26 -20.55 -11.30
CA LYS A 202 -23.40 -21.89 -10.68
C LYS A 202 -22.67 -22.01 -9.33
N GLY A 203 -22.10 -20.90 -8.86
CA GLY A 203 -21.39 -20.80 -7.58
C GLY A 203 -20.69 -19.45 -7.48
N GLY A 204 -19.60 -19.38 -6.73
CA GLY A 204 -18.81 -18.16 -6.57
C GLY A 204 -19.27 -17.30 -5.39
N GLU A 205 -20.00 -17.90 -4.44
CA GLU A 205 -20.42 -17.18 -3.24
C GLU A 205 -19.20 -16.75 -2.42
N GLY A 206 -19.16 -15.46 -2.08
CA GLY A 206 -18.06 -14.86 -1.33
C GLY A 206 -16.83 -14.52 -2.17
N ILE A 207 -16.84 -14.75 -3.49
CA ILE A 207 -15.79 -14.24 -4.37
C ILE A 207 -16.03 -12.74 -4.60
N PRO A 208 -15.10 -11.85 -4.20
CA PRO A 208 -15.26 -10.41 -4.40
C PRO A 208 -15.25 -10.05 -5.89
N ASP A 209 -16.01 -9.01 -6.24
CA ASP A 209 -15.95 -8.42 -7.58
C ASP A 209 -14.79 -7.44 -7.69
N LEU A 210 -13.57 -7.94 -7.49
CA LEU A 210 -12.34 -7.15 -7.48
C LEU A 210 -12.21 -6.23 -8.72
N PRO A 211 -12.48 -6.70 -9.95
CA PRO A 211 -12.48 -5.85 -11.14
C PRO A 211 -13.35 -4.59 -11.00
N PHE A 212 -14.60 -4.76 -10.58
CA PHE A 212 -15.54 -3.65 -10.42
C PHE A 212 -15.16 -2.75 -9.24
N ASN A 213 -14.82 -3.36 -8.10
CA ASN A 213 -14.47 -2.65 -6.87
C ASN A 213 -13.23 -1.75 -7.05
N ILE A 214 -12.21 -2.23 -7.77
CA ILE A 214 -10.98 -1.46 -8.02
C ILE A 214 -11.27 -0.27 -8.94
N ILE A 215 -12.06 -0.48 -10.01
CA ILE A 215 -12.43 0.62 -10.92
C ILE A 215 -13.27 1.67 -10.19
N ASP A 216 -14.26 1.26 -9.40
CA ASP A 216 -15.14 2.19 -8.68
C ASP A 216 -14.39 2.96 -7.59
N ALA A 217 -13.58 2.25 -6.78
CA ALA A 217 -12.72 2.86 -5.78
C ALA A 217 -11.68 3.81 -6.41
N GLY A 218 -11.08 3.41 -7.54
CA GLY A 218 -10.15 4.23 -8.32
C GLY A 218 -10.81 5.52 -8.78
N LYS A 219 -12.01 5.44 -9.38
CA LYS A 219 -12.78 6.62 -9.82
C LYS A 219 -13.14 7.55 -8.67
N ALA A 220 -13.62 7.01 -7.56
CA ALA A 220 -13.92 7.80 -6.37
C ALA A 220 -12.67 8.51 -5.81
N CYS A 221 -11.54 7.80 -5.78
CA CYS A 221 -10.26 8.36 -5.34
C CYS A 221 -9.77 9.46 -6.28
N MET A 222 -9.80 9.24 -7.60
CA MET A 222 -9.44 10.25 -8.61
C MET A 222 -10.30 11.51 -8.49
N ALA A 223 -11.61 11.36 -8.29
CA ALA A 223 -12.52 12.50 -8.12
C ALA A 223 -12.16 13.33 -6.87
N SER A 224 -11.89 12.66 -5.75
CA SER A 224 -11.49 13.30 -4.49
C SER A 224 -10.15 14.03 -4.60
N LEU A 225 -9.14 13.39 -5.22
CA LEU A 225 -7.83 13.97 -5.47
C LEU A 225 -7.92 15.14 -6.46
N SER A 226 -8.70 15.01 -7.54
CA SER A 226 -8.91 16.08 -8.53
C SER A 226 -9.56 17.31 -7.90
N HIS A 227 -10.58 17.13 -7.07
CA HIS A 227 -11.21 18.23 -6.34
C HIS A 227 -10.21 18.93 -5.40
N SER A 228 -9.40 18.16 -4.67
CA SER A 228 -8.35 18.68 -3.79
C SER A 228 -7.26 19.43 -4.59
N LEU A 229 -6.91 18.94 -5.78
CA LEU A 229 -5.95 19.57 -6.69
C LEU A 229 -6.46 20.92 -7.20
N ILE A 230 -7.72 20.99 -7.63
CA ILE A 230 -8.34 22.25 -8.09
C ILE A 230 -8.30 23.29 -6.97
N ALA A 231 -8.69 22.91 -5.75
CA ALA A 231 -8.64 23.80 -4.58
C ALA A 231 -7.21 24.23 -4.21
N ALA A 232 -6.22 23.33 -4.34
CA ALA A 232 -4.81 23.67 -4.15
C ALA A 232 -4.30 24.65 -5.21
N MET A 233 -4.61 24.39 -6.50
CA MET A 233 -4.21 25.26 -7.62
C MET A 233 -4.82 26.66 -7.50
N GLN A 234 -6.09 26.77 -7.09
CA GLN A 234 -6.73 28.07 -6.85
C GLN A 234 -6.00 28.85 -5.74
N ARG A 235 -5.66 28.19 -4.62
CA ARG A 235 -4.88 28.81 -3.54
C ARG A 235 -3.49 29.24 -4.00
N VAL A 236 -2.77 28.39 -4.74
CA VAL A 236 -1.45 28.71 -5.30
C VAL A 236 -1.54 29.93 -6.22
N ASN A 237 -2.51 29.99 -7.12
CA ASN A 237 -2.69 31.13 -8.03
C ASN A 237 -2.98 32.43 -7.27
N SER A 238 -3.90 32.38 -6.29
CA SER A 238 -4.23 33.55 -5.46
C SER A 238 -3.03 34.05 -4.66
N LEU A 239 -2.30 33.15 -4.00
CA LEU A 239 -1.11 33.50 -3.20
C LEU A 239 0.03 34.01 -4.07
N THR A 240 0.24 33.40 -5.24
CA THR A 240 1.25 33.86 -6.22
C THR A 240 0.94 35.27 -6.71
N THR A 241 -0.34 35.54 -7.02
CA THR A 241 -0.79 36.88 -7.46
C THR A 241 -0.59 37.91 -6.35
N ALA A 242 -0.86 37.54 -5.09
CA ALA A 242 -0.73 38.45 -3.94
C ALA A 242 0.71 38.92 -3.66
N ILE A 243 1.72 38.19 -4.13
CA ILE A 243 3.14 38.50 -3.90
C ILE A 243 3.91 38.85 -5.18
N ALA A 244 3.26 38.78 -6.35
CA ALA A 244 3.93 38.96 -7.65
C ALA A 244 4.63 40.32 -7.76
N ASP A 245 4.00 41.37 -7.23
CA ASP A 245 4.48 42.74 -7.31
C ASP A 245 5.37 43.15 -6.12
N THR A 246 5.67 42.24 -5.18
CA THR A 246 6.41 42.55 -3.95
C THR A 246 7.75 41.82 -3.85
N ILE A 247 8.11 41.03 -4.86
CA ILE A 247 9.39 40.34 -4.95
C ILE A 247 10.35 41.17 -5.78
N THR A 248 11.46 41.61 -5.16
CA THR A 248 12.60 42.17 -5.88
C THR A 248 13.80 41.24 -5.75
N ILE A 249 14.28 40.74 -6.88
CA ILE A 249 15.48 39.90 -6.93
C ILE A 249 16.66 40.83 -7.18
N LYS A 250 17.55 40.97 -6.19
CA LYS A 250 18.83 41.66 -6.40
C LYS A 250 19.80 40.66 -7.03
N GLU A 251 19.93 40.73 -8.36
CA GLU A 251 20.71 39.79 -9.18
C GLU A 251 22.18 39.68 -8.76
N ASP A 252 22.75 40.73 -8.18
CA ASP A 252 24.17 40.80 -7.81
C ASP A 252 24.56 39.95 -6.57
N GLU A 253 23.59 39.56 -5.73
CA GLU A 253 23.84 38.87 -4.46
C GLU A 253 23.04 37.56 -4.30
N GLY A 254 22.10 37.29 -5.22
CA GLY A 254 21.16 36.16 -5.11
C GLY A 254 20.19 36.27 -3.94
N ILE A 255 20.10 37.45 -3.32
CA ILE A 255 19.22 37.72 -2.19
C ILE A 255 17.86 38.15 -2.73
N VAL A 256 16.82 37.40 -2.38
CA VAL A 256 15.43 37.75 -2.64
C VAL A 256 15.00 38.76 -1.56
N GLY A 257 14.73 39.99 -1.97
CA GLY A 257 14.18 41.05 -1.11
C GLY A 257 12.66 41.13 -1.25
N VAL A 258 11.98 41.36 -0.13
CA VAL A 258 10.55 41.70 -0.13
C VAL A 258 10.43 43.23 -0.16
N ASP A 259 9.98 43.77 -1.29
CA ASP A 259 9.66 45.20 -1.40
C ASP A 259 8.23 45.41 -0.96
N VAL A 260 8.05 45.86 0.29
CA VAL A 260 6.74 46.12 0.86
C VAL A 260 6.21 47.44 0.28
N PRO A 261 5.09 47.44 -0.46
CA PRO A 261 4.57 48.67 -1.05
C PRO A 261 4.34 49.74 0.03
N PRO A 262 4.74 51.01 -0.18
CA PRO A 262 4.67 52.03 0.87
C PRO A 262 3.24 52.35 1.35
N ASN A 263 2.21 51.96 0.58
CA ASN A 263 0.79 52.12 0.93
C ASN A 263 0.11 50.79 1.36
N SER A 264 0.90 49.73 1.57
CA SER A 264 0.42 48.45 2.04
C SER A 264 0.09 48.51 3.55
N GLY A 265 -1.06 47.98 3.96
CA GLY A 265 -1.37 47.73 5.37
C GLY A 265 -0.68 46.47 5.94
N LEU A 266 0.10 45.77 5.11
CA LEU A 266 0.82 44.53 5.44
C LEU A 266 2.29 44.82 5.71
N THR A 267 2.85 44.06 6.66
CA THR A 267 4.26 44.08 7.05
C THR A 267 5.07 43.02 6.31
N GLU A 268 6.40 43.11 6.34
CA GLU A 268 7.30 42.08 5.82
C GLU A 268 7.00 40.69 6.41
N LYS A 269 6.61 40.63 7.69
CA LYS A 269 6.20 39.38 8.36
C LYS A 269 4.96 38.77 7.71
N ASP A 270 3.99 39.59 7.33
CA ASP A 270 2.78 39.11 6.66
C ASP A 270 3.10 38.55 5.28
N TYR A 271 3.99 39.21 4.53
CA TYR A 271 4.50 38.66 3.26
C TYR A 271 5.24 37.35 3.45
N ASN A 272 6.10 37.23 4.47
CA ASN A 272 6.78 35.98 4.80
C ASN A 272 5.79 34.84 5.12
N GLN A 273 4.70 35.14 5.84
CA GLN A 273 3.64 34.15 6.06
C GLN A 273 2.94 33.74 4.76
N ILE A 274 2.71 34.67 3.84
CA ILE A 274 2.14 34.37 2.51
C ILE A 274 3.11 33.49 1.70
N PHE A 275 4.43 33.73 1.76
CA PHE A 275 5.43 32.86 1.15
C PHE A 275 5.41 31.45 1.72
N GLU A 276 5.37 31.30 3.04
CA GLU A 276 5.29 29.98 3.69
C GLU A 276 4.01 29.24 3.28
N LEU A 277 2.87 29.94 3.24
CA LEU A 277 1.60 29.40 2.76
C LEU A 277 1.68 28.99 1.28
N LEU A 278 2.32 29.79 0.43
CA LEU A 278 2.51 29.45 -0.96
C LEU A 278 3.40 28.19 -1.10
N ALA A 279 4.50 28.13 -0.36
CA ALA A 279 5.41 26.99 -0.36
C ALA A 279 4.69 25.70 0.09
N PHE A 280 3.90 25.77 1.17
CA PHE A 280 3.06 24.67 1.63
C PHE A 280 2.10 24.19 0.53
N ASN A 281 1.32 25.10 -0.05
CA ASN A 281 0.31 24.75 -1.06
C ASN A 281 0.94 24.22 -2.35
N ARG A 282 2.13 24.73 -2.73
CA ARG A 282 2.87 24.25 -3.89
C ARG A 282 3.38 22.83 -3.70
N GLN A 283 3.89 22.50 -2.52
CA GLN A 283 4.28 21.12 -2.20
C GLN A 283 3.07 20.19 -2.13
N TYR A 284 1.97 20.64 -1.51
CA TYR A 284 0.71 19.90 -1.48
C TYR A 284 0.17 19.61 -2.89
N GLU A 285 0.20 20.59 -3.78
CA GLU A 285 -0.16 20.46 -5.19
C GLU A 285 0.69 19.39 -5.90
N VAL A 286 2.03 19.41 -5.71
CA VAL A 286 2.94 18.40 -6.27
C VAL A 286 2.61 17.00 -5.76
N TYR A 287 2.35 16.85 -4.46
CA TYR A 287 2.01 15.56 -3.88
C TYR A 287 0.66 15.01 -4.34
N ILE A 288 -0.37 15.85 -4.45
CA ILE A 288 -1.66 15.42 -5.01
C ILE A 288 -1.48 14.97 -6.46
N ARG A 289 -0.72 15.71 -7.29
CA ARG A 289 -0.47 15.29 -8.67
C ARG A 289 0.21 13.93 -8.75
N LYS A 290 1.18 13.68 -7.86
CA LYS A 290 1.88 12.39 -7.78
C LYS A 290 0.90 11.27 -7.45
N LEU A 291 0.08 11.44 -6.40
CA LEU A 291 -0.95 10.46 -6.02
C LEU A 291 -1.96 10.24 -7.14
N LEU A 292 -2.39 11.31 -7.81
CA LEU A 292 -3.35 11.23 -8.92
C LEU A 292 -2.79 10.41 -10.08
N ALA A 293 -1.53 10.64 -10.46
CA ALA A 293 -0.87 9.88 -11.52
C ALA A 293 -0.75 8.38 -11.19
N ASP A 294 -0.49 8.04 -9.91
CA ASP A 294 -0.43 6.65 -9.47
C ASP A 294 -1.82 5.99 -9.55
N VAL A 295 -2.88 6.68 -9.07
CA VAL A 295 -4.26 6.16 -9.13
C VAL A 295 -4.74 6.04 -10.57
N GLU A 296 -4.42 6.98 -11.45
CA GLU A 296 -4.71 6.89 -12.89
C GLU A 296 -4.04 5.67 -13.52
N THR A 297 -2.77 5.42 -13.20
CA THR A 297 -2.04 4.24 -13.67
C THR A 297 -2.67 2.95 -13.15
N MET A 298 -3.08 2.93 -11.87
CA MET A 298 -3.77 1.78 -11.27
C MET A 298 -5.13 1.51 -11.91
N GLU A 299 -5.92 2.54 -12.22
CA GLU A 299 -7.21 2.39 -12.87
C GLU A 299 -7.06 1.88 -14.31
N GLN A 300 -6.09 2.41 -15.06
CA GLN A 300 -5.77 1.94 -16.41
C GLN A 300 -5.34 0.47 -16.43
N ASN A 301 -4.44 0.09 -15.51
CA ASN A 301 -3.99 -1.30 -15.38
C ASN A 301 -5.15 -2.21 -14.97
N GLY A 302 -5.95 -1.78 -13.98
CA GLY A 302 -7.13 -2.50 -13.54
C GLY A 302 -8.12 -2.73 -14.69
N ALA A 303 -8.41 -1.71 -15.49
CA ALA A 303 -9.28 -1.82 -16.66
C ALA A 303 -8.73 -2.82 -17.71
N GLN A 304 -7.42 -2.83 -17.96
CA GLN A 304 -6.78 -3.81 -18.84
C GLN A 304 -6.88 -5.23 -18.29
N ASP A 305 -6.71 -5.41 -16.99
CA ASP A 305 -6.83 -6.72 -16.34
C ASP A 305 -8.28 -7.23 -16.40
N VAL A 306 -9.28 -6.36 -16.17
CA VAL A 306 -10.70 -6.69 -16.34
C VAL A 306 -10.98 -7.22 -17.75
N GLU A 307 -10.47 -6.53 -18.77
CA GLU A 307 -10.69 -6.91 -20.16
C GLU A 307 -9.98 -8.24 -20.48
N ARG A 308 -8.77 -8.44 -19.96
CA ARG A 308 -8.04 -9.71 -20.11
C ARG A 308 -8.79 -10.87 -19.46
N ILE A 309 -9.36 -10.68 -18.28
CA ILE A 309 -10.17 -11.70 -17.60
C ILE A 309 -11.40 -12.06 -18.43
N LYS A 310 -12.10 -11.07 -19.00
CA LYS A 310 -13.24 -11.32 -19.88
C LYS A 310 -12.85 -12.15 -21.10
N MET A 311 -11.76 -11.78 -21.79
CA MET A 311 -11.29 -12.55 -22.95
C MET A 311 -10.99 -14.01 -22.57
N VAL A 312 -10.28 -14.23 -21.46
CA VAL A 312 -9.97 -15.60 -21.00
C VAL A 312 -11.24 -16.36 -20.62
N LEU A 313 -12.24 -15.72 -19.99
CA LEU A 313 -13.54 -16.34 -19.72
C LEU A 313 -14.27 -16.72 -21.00
N GLU A 314 -14.31 -15.85 -22.01
CA GLU A 314 -14.95 -16.12 -23.30
C GLU A 314 -14.29 -17.28 -24.07
N GLU A 315 -12.95 -17.33 -24.06
CA GLU A 315 -12.17 -18.44 -24.60
C GLU A 315 -12.49 -19.74 -23.86
N THR A 316 -12.54 -19.69 -22.52
CA THR A 316 -12.87 -20.85 -21.67
C THR A 316 -14.29 -21.35 -21.95
N HIS A 317 -15.27 -20.46 -22.05
CA HIS A 317 -16.63 -20.80 -22.45
C HIS A 317 -16.65 -21.51 -23.80
N THR A 318 -15.96 -20.95 -24.79
CA THR A 318 -15.88 -21.54 -26.14
C THR A 318 -15.26 -22.93 -26.12
N ALA A 319 -14.22 -23.13 -25.31
CA ALA A 319 -13.53 -24.42 -25.18
C ALA A 319 -14.40 -25.51 -24.53
N VAL A 320 -15.31 -25.13 -23.62
CA VAL A 320 -16.15 -26.05 -22.83
C VAL A 320 -17.55 -26.24 -23.42
N LYS A 321 -18.10 -25.27 -24.17
CA LYS A 321 -19.50 -25.22 -24.67
C LYS A 321 -19.98 -26.43 -25.46
N TYR A 322 -19.08 -27.17 -26.13
CA TYR A 322 -19.43 -28.28 -27.02
C TYR A 322 -18.86 -29.64 -26.59
N LYS A 323 -18.30 -29.76 -25.39
CA LYS A 323 -17.63 -30.98 -24.94
C LYS A 323 -18.30 -31.55 -23.69
N ALA A 324 -18.78 -32.79 -23.80
CA ALA A 324 -19.37 -33.53 -22.67
C ALA A 324 -18.33 -33.91 -21.59
N ALA A 325 -17.05 -33.98 -21.97
CA ALA A 325 -15.91 -34.11 -21.08
C ALA A 325 -14.71 -33.40 -21.73
N VAL A 326 -13.99 -32.58 -20.96
CA VAL A 326 -12.83 -31.82 -21.44
C VAL A 326 -11.59 -32.34 -20.73
N PRO A 327 -10.53 -32.77 -21.44
CA PRO A 327 -9.32 -33.25 -20.79
C PRO A 327 -8.67 -32.12 -19.98
N VAL A 328 -8.34 -32.42 -18.72
CA VAL A 328 -7.81 -31.47 -17.74
C VAL A 328 -6.59 -30.72 -18.32
N ALA A 329 -5.69 -31.42 -18.98
CA ALA A 329 -4.48 -30.85 -19.59
C ALA A 329 -4.70 -29.76 -20.67
N THR A 330 -5.86 -29.73 -21.35
CA THR A 330 -6.08 -28.84 -22.51
C THR A 330 -6.79 -27.52 -22.18
N VAL A 331 -7.64 -27.52 -21.15
CA VAL A 331 -8.39 -26.32 -20.73
C VAL A 331 -7.91 -25.82 -19.37
N PHE A 332 -7.44 -26.71 -18.49
CA PHE A 332 -7.16 -26.34 -17.11
C PHE A 332 -5.77 -25.75 -16.88
N VAL A 333 -4.75 -26.17 -17.64
CA VAL A 333 -3.38 -25.68 -17.44
C VAL A 333 -3.14 -24.33 -18.13
N SER A 334 -3.78 -24.04 -19.27
CA SER A 334 -3.58 -22.77 -19.98
C SER A 334 -4.61 -21.69 -19.62
N HIS A 335 -5.90 -22.02 -19.53
CA HIS A 335 -6.96 -21.01 -19.38
C HIS A 335 -7.26 -20.71 -17.91
N TYR A 336 -7.33 -21.73 -17.02
CA TYR A 336 -7.55 -21.50 -15.59
C TYR A 336 -6.32 -20.93 -14.87
N CYS A 337 -5.11 -21.36 -15.24
CA CYS A 337 -3.90 -20.68 -14.77
C CYS A 337 -3.85 -19.23 -15.26
N ALA A 338 -4.19 -18.94 -16.53
CA ALA A 338 -4.30 -17.57 -17.02
C ALA A 338 -5.36 -16.75 -16.28
N LEU A 339 -6.54 -17.32 -15.99
CA LEU A 339 -7.59 -16.69 -15.18
C LEU A 339 -7.10 -16.35 -13.76
N SER A 340 -6.39 -17.27 -13.11
CA SER A 340 -5.80 -17.03 -11.79
C SER A 340 -4.65 -15.99 -11.82
N LEU A 341 -3.75 -16.07 -12.80
CA LEU A 341 -2.61 -15.16 -12.97
C LEU A 341 -3.06 -13.74 -13.33
N ASN A 342 -4.09 -13.60 -14.17
CA ASN A 342 -4.64 -12.32 -14.61
C ASN A 342 -5.59 -11.66 -13.60
N LEU A 343 -6.16 -12.43 -12.66
CA LEU A 343 -6.83 -11.88 -11.48
C LEU A 343 -5.85 -11.53 -10.35
N GLY A 344 -4.55 -11.73 -10.54
CA GLY A 344 -3.55 -11.43 -9.53
C GLY A 344 -3.51 -12.44 -8.38
N VAL A 345 -4.03 -13.66 -8.55
CA VAL A 345 -4.07 -14.72 -7.52
C VAL A 345 -2.66 -15.13 -7.03
N ARG A 346 -1.59 -14.64 -7.68
CA ARG A 346 -0.26 -14.44 -7.05
C ARG A 346 0.66 -13.41 -7.76
N THR A 347 0.20 -12.72 -8.80
CA THR A 347 1.06 -11.87 -9.63
C THR A 347 0.64 -10.40 -9.72
N CYS A 348 -0.48 -10.00 -9.13
CA CYS A 348 -0.93 -8.60 -9.07
C CYS A 348 -2.10 -8.44 -8.07
N GLN A 349 -1.95 -8.99 -6.87
CA GLN A 349 -2.73 -8.62 -5.68
C GLN A 349 -1.78 -8.38 -4.53
#